data_AF-A0A6G2DE21-F1
#
_entry.id   AF-A0A6G2DE21-F1
#
_cell.length_a   1.000
_cell.length_b   1.000
_cell.length_c   1.000
_cell.angle_alpha   90.00
_cell.angle_beta   90.00
_cell.angle_gamma   90.00
#
_symmetry.space_group_name_H-M   'P 1'
#
loop_
_entity.id
_entity.type
_entity.pdbx_description
1 polymer ?
#
loop_
_entity_poly.entity_id
_entity_poly.type
_entity_poly.pdbx_seq_one_letter_code
_entity_poly.pdbx_strand_id
1 'polypeptide(L)'
;DWYGIANLVADRTPAVGNTFTTSFNTGHGKKWFVDGKVSKDSEWNYRSVSGVLPTWRWWQTSTGEKLRAEYDFTDAYNGGNSLKFSGDVAGKTDQDVRLYSTKLEVTEKTKLRVAHKGGKGSKVYMAFSTTPDYKFDDAD
;
A
#
# COMPACT_ATOMS: atom_id res chain seq x y z
N ASP A 1 22.14 -21.17 0.98
CA ASP A 1 20.85 -20.64 1.46
C ASP A 1 20.91 -19.14 1.66
N TRP A 2 19.87 -18.42 1.23
CA TRP A 2 19.71 -16.96 1.41
C TRP A 2 18.44 -16.69 2.22
N TYR A 3 18.60 -16.29 3.47
CA TYR A 3 17.48 -16.05 4.39
C TYR A 3 16.95 -14.60 4.32
N GLY A 4 17.59 -13.71 3.56
CA GLY A 4 17.10 -12.34 3.32
C GLY A 4 17.49 -11.32 4.40
N ILE A 5 17.66 -10.07 3.96
CA ILE A 5 18.19 -8.96 4.81
C ILE A 5 17.27 -8.57 5.98
N ALA A 6 15.98 -8.85 5.87
CA ALA A 6 15.00 -8.57 6.93
C ALA A 6 15.27 -9.32 8.24
N ASN A 7 16.06 -10.41 8.19
CA ASN A 7 16.51 -11.12 9.39
C ASN A 7 17.71 -10.47 10.10
N LEU A 8 18.35 -9.47 9.45
CA LEU A 8 19.58 -8.84 9.95
C LEU A 8 19.39 -7.37 10.28
N VAL A 9 18.48 -6.70 9.57
CA VAL A 9 18.30 -5.25 9.64
C VAL A 9 16.83 -4.95 9.86
N ALA A 10 16.54 -4.27 10.97
CA ALA A 10 15.20 -3.75 11.26
C ALA A 10 14.79 -2.73 10.19
N ASP A 11 13.50 -2.72 9.86
CA ASP A 11 12.95 -1.78 8.90
C ASP A 11 13.05 -0.32 9.40
N ARG A 12 13.02 0.61 8.45
CA ARG A 12 13.01 2.06 8.70
C ARG A 12 12.03 2.71 7.75
N THR A 13 11.47 3.84 8.17
CA THR A 13 10.45 4.55 7.42
C THR A 13 10.73 6.05 7.36
N PRO A 14 10.55 6.70 6.19
CA PRO A 14 10.55 8.15 6.08
C PRO A 14 9.16 8.76 6.34
N ALA A 15 8.13 7.94 6.60
CA ALA A 15 6.76 8.40 6.87
C ALA A 15 6.62 8.94 8.31
N VAL A 16 7.17 10.14 8.54
CA VAL A 16 7.21 10.81 9.86
C VAL A 16 6.62 12.23 9.77
N GLY A 17 6.11 12.77 10.88
CA GLY A 17 5.57 14.13 10.95
C GLY A 17 4.04 14.18 10.85
N ASN A 18 3.47 15.16 10.12
CA ASN A 18 2.02 15.41 10.14
C ASN A 18 1.31 15.01 8.84
N THR A 19 2.05 14.67 7.79
CA THR A 19 1.48 14.34 6.48
C THR A 19 2.29 13.25 5.80
N PHE A 20 1.59 12.29 5.21
CA PHE A 20 2.17 11.24 4.40
C PHE A 20 1.30 11.03 3.16
N THR A 21 1.95 10.86 2.01
CA THR A 21 1.29 10.52 0.75
C THR A 21 2.14 9.54 -0.04
N THR A 22 1.47 8.65 -0.76
CA THR A 22 2.08 7.73 -1.70
C THR A 22 1.05 7.38 -2.76
N SER A 23 1.51 7.28 -4.00
CA SER A 23 0.75 6.66 -5.09
C SER A 23 1.31 5.30 -5.48
N PHE A 24 2.25 4.77 -4.67
CA PHE A 24 3.01 3.55 -4.95
C PHE A 24 3.91 3.61 -6.20
N ASN A 25 4.11 4.80 -6.77
CA ASN A 25 4.92 5.00 -7.96
C ASN A 25 6.38 4.56 -7.72
N THR A 26 6.84 3.61 -8.52
CA THR A 26 8.20 3.03 -8.46
C THR A 26 9.24 3.87 -9.21
N GLY A 27 8.83 4.94 -9.89
CA GLY A 27 9.72 5.82 -10.68
C GLY A 27 9.92 5.38 -12.12
N HIS A 28 9.09 4.45 -12.59
CA HIS A 28 8.99 4.05 -13.98
C HIS A 28 7.59 3.50 -14.27
N GLY A 29 7.25 3.37 -15.55
CA GLY A 29 5.97 2.79 -15.96
C GLY A 29 5.83 2.65 -17.46
N LYS A 30 4.82 1.88 -17.88
CA LYS A 30 4.47 1.72 -19.30
C LYS A 30 3.60 2.87 -19.82
N LYS A 31 2.86 3.52 -18.91
CA LYS A 31 2.01 4.69 -19.12
C LYS A 31 2.14 5.64 -17.93
N TRP A 32 1.66 6.87 -18.07
CA TRP A 32 1.47 7.80 -16.96
C TRP A 32 -0.02 8.07 -16.76
N PHE A 33 -0.48 8.00 -15.51
CA PHE A 33 -1.85 8.23 -15.11
C PHE A 33 -1.97 9.50 -14.27
N VAL A 34 -3.05 10.25 -14.48
CA VAL A 34 -3.51 11.37 -13.66
C VAL A 34 -4.98 11.14 -13.34
N ASP A 35 -5.32 11.10 -12.06
CA ASP A 35 -6.68 10.83 -11.56
C ASP A 35 -7.34 9.59 -12.20
N GLY A 36 -6.55 8.53 -12.38
CA GLY A 36 -6.99 7.25 -12.97
C GLY A 36 -7.12 7.25 -14.49
N LYS A 37 -6.75 8.33 -15.17
CA LYS A 37 -6.81 8.45 -16.64
C LYS A 37 -5.40 8.48 -17.23
N VAL A 38 -5.22 7.79 -18.35
CA VAL A 38 -3.95 7.83 -19.09
C VAL A 38 -3.72 9.26 -19.60
N SER A 39 -2.63 9.87 -19.14
CA SER A 39 -2.15 11.18 -19.59
C SER A 39 -0.93 11.07 -20.51
N LYS A 40 -0.19 9.96 -20.43
CA LYS A 40 0.88 9.61 -21.38
C LYS A 40 0.82 8.12 -21.69
N ASP A 41 0.76 7.78 -22.98
CA ASP A 41 0.74 6.38 -23.45
C ASP A 41 2.08 5.98 -24.08
N SER A 42 3.14 6.01 -23.27
CA SER A 42 4.47 5.53 -23.64
C SER A 42 5.33 5.29 -22.40
N GLU A 43 6.30 4.39 -22.54
CA GLU A 43 7.21 4.03 -21.46
C GLU A 43 7.99 5.24 -20.96
N TRP A 44 8.31 5.21 -19.67
CA TRP A 44 9.07 6.26 -19.02
C TRP A 44 9.79 5.74 -17.78
N ASN A 45 10.88 6.41 -17.44
CA ASN A 45 11.58 6.27 -16.18
C ASN A 45 12.02 7.65 -15.68
N TYR A 46 11.71 7.95 -14.44
CA TYR A 46 12.16 9.16 -13.78
C TYR A 46 12.16 8.91 -12.26
N ARG A 47 13.32 8.52 -11.72
CA ARG A 47 13.41 8.05 -10.32
C ARG A 47 13.11 9.14 -9.29
N SER A 48 13.19 10.41 -9.65
CA SER A 48 12.85 11.50 -8.72
C SER A 48 11.35 11.65 -8.47
N VAL A 49 10.49 10.97 -9.24
CA VAL A 49 9.04 10.89 -8.95
C VAL A 49 8.64 9.55 -8.31
N SER A 50 9.61 8.72 -7.91
CA SER A 50 9.33 7.59 -7.04
C SER A 50 8.73 8.09 -5.73
N GLY A 51 7.65 7.45 -5.28
CA GLY A 51 7.07 7.70 -3.97
C GLY A 51 7.82 6.92 -2.88
N VAL A 52 7.44 7.18 -1.63
CA VAL A 52 7.75 6.26 -0.53
C VAL A 52 7.00 4.97 -0.77
N LEU A 53 7.73 3.86 -0.88
CA LEU A 53 7.17 2.53 -1.10
C LEU A 53 6.96 1.79 0.25
N PRO A 54 6.11 0.75 0.30
CA PRO A 54 5.80 0.01 1.52
C PRO A 54 7.06 -0.40 2.30
N THR A 55 7.01 -0.19 3.62
CA THR A 55 8.02 -0.65 4.57
C THR A 55 8.15 -2.17 4.53
N TRP A 56 7.03 -2.89 4.45
CA TRP A 56 6.99 -4.35 4.40
C TRP A 56 6.47 -4.88 3.07
N ARG A 57 7.10 -5.94 2.55
CA ARG A 57 6.69 -6.66 1.33
C ARG A 57 6.73 -8.18 1.54
N TRP A 58 5.62 -8.83 1.87
CA TRP A 58 4.35 -8.26 2.35
C TRP A 58 4.03 -8.87 3.70
N TRP A 59 3.62 -8.03 4.65
CA TRP A 59 3.13 -8.50 5.93
C TRP A 59 1.62 -8.66 5.83
N GLN A 60 1.16 -9.92 5.72
CA GLN A 60 -0.24 -10.26 5.52
C GLN A 60 -0.74 -11.28 6.54
N THR A 61 -1.93 -11.04 7.08
CA THR A 61 -2.72 -11.99 7.87
C THR A 61 -4.07 -12.21 7.18
N SER A 62 -4.60 -13.42 7.26
CA SER A 62 -5.86 -13.78 6.63
C SER A 62 -6.52 -14.93 7.39
N THR A 63 -7.86 -14.94 7.43
CA THR A 63 -8.64 -16.10 7.89
C THR A 63 -8.88 -17.14 6.79
N GLY A 64 -8.40 -16.90 5.56
CA GLY A 64 -8.43 -17.81 4.42
C GLY A 64 -7.13 -17.77 3.60
N GLU A 65 -7.23 -18.00 2.29
CA GLU A 65 -6.08 -17.80 1.40
C GLU A 65 -5.69 -16.31 1.32
N LYS A 66 -4.38 -16.05 1.39
CA LYS A 66 -3.86 -14.68 1.31
C LYS A 66 -3.96 -14.17 -0.12
N LEU A 67 -4.44 -12.94 -0.27
CA LEU A 67 -4.38 -12.24 -1.54
C LEU A 67 -2.92 -12.08 -2.00
N ARG A 68 -2.66 -12.34 -3.28
CA ARG A 68 -1.37 -12.04 -3.91
C ARG A 68 -1.20 -10.53 -3.99
N ALA A 69 -0.11 -10.03 -3.43
CA ALA A 69 0.24 -8.61 -3.47
C ALA A 69 1.39 -8.35 -4.46
N GLU A 70 1.22 -7.39 -5.37
CA GLU A 70 2.22 -7.04 -6.37
C GLU A 70 2.06 -5.61 -6.89
N TYR A 71 3.10 -5.08 -7.54
CA TYR A 71 2.97 -3.83 -8.28
C TYR A 71 2.28 -4.08 -9.63
N ASP A 72 1.27 -3.27 -9.95
CA ASP A 72 0.58 -3.31 -11.22
C ASP A 72 0.99 -2.11 -12.09
N PHE A 73 1.66 -2.41 -13.21
CA PHE A 73 2.14 -1.44 -14.18
C PHE A 73 1.17 -1.19 -15.34
N THR A 74 -0.03 -1.79 -15.28
CA THR A 74 -1.07 -1.66 -16.31
C THR A 74 -2.15 -0.66 -15.93
N ASP A 75 -2.28 -0.34 -14.64
CA ASP A 75 -3.27 0.60 -14.13
C ASP A 75 -2.73 1.36 -12.90
N ALA A 76 -3.07 2.65 -12.80
CA ALA A 76 -2.68 3.49 -11.67
C ALA A 76 -3.63 4.68 -11.49
N TYR A 77 -3.72 5.20 -10.26
CA TYR A 77 -4.42 6.47 -10.04
C TYR A 77 -3.54 7.67 -10.42
N ASN A 78 -2.33 7.76 -9.86
CA ASN A 78 -1.35 8.80 -10.18
C ASN A 78 0.06 8.21 -10.32
N GLY A 79 0.74 8.46 -11.45
CA GLY A 79 2.07 7.92 -11.73
C GLY A 79 2.05 6.75 -12.72
N GLY A 80 2.95 5.76 -12.56
CA GLY A 80 3.14 4.68 -13.54
C GLY A 80 2.73 3.28 -13.11
N ASN A 81 2.38 3.10 -11.84
CA ASN A 81 1.94 1.84 -11.30
C ASN A 81 1.08 2.04 -10.05
N SER A 82 0.32 1.02 -9.68
CA SER A 82 -0.40 0.91 -8.41
C SER A 82 0.11 -0.29 -7.61
N LEU A 83 -0.44 -0.46 -6.40
CA LEU A 83 -0.33 -1.69 -5.62
C LEU A 83 -1.61 -2.50 -5.81
N LYS A 84 -1.46 -3.75 -6.23
CA LYS A 84 -2.57 -4.68 -6.52
C LYS A 84 -2.60 -5.82 -5.51
N PHE A 85 -3.81 -6.12 -5.06
CA PHE A 85 -4.13 -7.34 -4.34
C PHE A 85 -5.10 -8.15 -5.17
N SER A 86 -4.79 -9.41 -5.44
CA SER A 86 -5.61 -10.28 -6.27
C SER A 86 -5.71 -11.69 -5.71
N GLY A 87 -6.87 -12.30 -5.89
CA GLY A 87 -7.21 -13.62 -5.39
C GLY A 87 -8.71 -13.69 -5.12
N ASP A 88 -9.18 -14.87 -4.73
CA ASP A 88 -10.57 -15.09 -4.39
C ASP A 88 -10.83 -14.73 -2.93
N VAL A 89 -11.83 -13.89 -2.71
CA VAL A 89 -12.37 -13.60 -1.37
C VAL A 89 -13.66 -14.39 -1.24
N ALA A 90 -13.53 -15.72 -1.15
CA ALA A 90 -14.68 -16.62 -1.00
C ALA A 90 -15.19 -16.59 0.45
N GLY A 91 -16.50 -16.42 0.63
CA GLY A 91 -17.12 -16.35 1.95
C GLY A 91 -16.70 -15.12 2.76
N LYS A 92 -16.93 -15.16 4.08
CA LYS A 92 -16.47 -14.12 5.01
C LYS A 92 -15.01 -14.41 5.39
N THR A 93 -14.07 -13.87 4.60
CA THR A 93 -12.65 -13.89 4.92
C THR A 93 -12.15 -12.48 5.19
N ASP A 94 -11.34 -12.34 6.23
CA ASP A 94 -10.66 -11.09 6.56
C ASP A 94 -9.25 -11.13 5.95
N GLN A 95 -8.82 -10.01 5.38
CA GLN A 95 -7.55 -9.87 4.68
C GLN A 95 -6.87 -8.59 5.17
N ASP A 96 -5.87 -8.73 6.03
CA ASP A 96 -5.09 -7.60 6.52
C ASP A 96 -3.73 -7.55 5.85
N VAL A 97 -3.35 -6.37 5.39
CA VAL A 97 -2.04 -6.12 4.80
C VAL A 97 -1.43 -4.89 5.47
N ARG A 98 -0.35 -5.10 6.21
CA ARG A 98 0.43 -4.01 6.81
C ARG A 98 1.44 -3.52 5.79
N LEU A 99 1.38 -2.22 5.47
CA LEU A 99 2.19 -1.63 4.41
C LEU A 99 3.32 -0.74 4.94
N TYR A 100 3.00 0.16 5.87
CA TYR A 100 3.92 1.19 6.32
C TYR A 100 4.08 1.14 7.83
N SER A 101 5.33 1.15 8.28
CA SER A 101 5.66 1.74 9.58
C SER A 101 5.58 3.25 9.43
N THR A 102 5.00 3.95 10.41
CA THR A 102 4.90 5.41 10.37
C THR A 102 5.08 6.00 11.77
N LYS A 103 5.53 7.25 11.85
CA LYS A 103 5.51 8.05 13.07
C LYS A 103 4.79 9.37 12.77
N LEU A 104 3.48 9.25 12.55
CA LEU A 104 2.63 10.38 12.20
C LEU A 104 1.91 10.92 13.43
N GLU A 105 1.85 12.24 13.54
CA GLU A 105 1.01 12.93 14.52
C GLU A 105 -0.44 12.91 14.03
N VAL A 106 -1.28 12.14 14.71
CA VAL A 106 -2.72 12.06 14.43
C VAL A 106 -3.46 13.00 15.37
N THR A 107 -4.33 13.83 14.80
CA THR A 107 -5.19 14.77 15.54
C THR A 107 -6.63 14.59 15.08
N GLU A 108 -7.58 15.24 15.76
CA GLU A 108 -8.99 15.26 15.38
C GLU A 108 -9.25 15.80 13.95
N LYS A 109 -8.29 16.56 13.40
CA LYS A 109 -8.39 17.14 12.05
C LYS A 109 -7.76 16.26 10.96
N THR A 110 -7.09 15.17 11.34
CA THR A 110 -6.42 14.28 10.41
C THR A 110 -7.44 13.61 9.50
N LYS A 111 -7.17 13.60 8.19
CA LYS A 111 -8.04 12.99 7.18
C LYS A 111 -7.32 11.84 6.49
N LEU A 112 -8.03 10.75 6.30
CA LEU A 112 -7.55 9.58 5.59
C LEU A 112 -8.21 9.52 4.21
N ARG A 113 -7.41 9.23 3.17
CA ARG A 113 -7.89 9.12 1.80
C ARG A 113 -7.20 7.95 1.11
N VAL A 114 -8.00 7.12 0.46
CA VAL A 114 -7.54 6.03 -0.40
C VAL A 114 -8.30 6.10 -1.71
N ALA A 115 -7.58 5.97 -2.81
CA ALA A 115 -8.16 5.70 -4.11
C ALA A 115 -7.95 4.21 -4.40
N HIS A 116 -9.03 3.48 -4.67
CA HIS A 116 -8.97 2.06 -4.99
C HIS A 116 -9.87 1.75 -6.18
N LYS A 117 -9.59 0.62 -6.83
CA LYS A 117 -10.37 0.08 -7.94
C LYS A 117 -10.52 -1.43 -7.77
N GLY A 118 -11.68 -1.96 -8.10
CA GLY A 118 -12.01 -3.38 -7.90
C GLY A 118 -12.61 -3.66 -6.53
N GLY A 119 -12.55 -4.93 -6.09
CA GLY A 119 -13.16 -5.38 -4.84
C GLY A 119 -14.69 -5.51 -4.89
N LYS A 120 -15.24 -5.85 -6.06
CA LYS A 120 -16.71 -6.05 -6.20
C LYS A 120 -17.17 -7.12 -5.23
N GLY A 121 -18.13 -6.78 -4.36
CA GLY A 121 -18.62 -7.68 -3.31
C GLY A 121 -17.77 -7.70 -2.04
N SER A 122 -16.71 -6.89 -1.96
CA SER A 122 -15.86 -6.72 -0.79
C SER A 122 -15.98 -5.31 -0.23
N LYS A 123 -15.66 -5.15 1.06
CA LYS A 123 -15.45 -3.83 1.68
C LYS A 123 -13.95 -3.62 1.85
N VAL A 124 -13.45 -2.46 1.43
CA VAL A 124 -12.06 -2.06 1.61
C VAL A 124 -12.02 -1.04 2.73
N TYR A 125 -11.23 -1.33 3.76
CA TYR A 125 -11.00 -0.42 4.87
C TYR A 125 -9.55 0.06 4.84
N MET A 126 -9.34 1.29 5.30
CA MET A 126 -8.02 1.81 5.58
C MET A 126 -7.92 2.00 7.09
N ALA A 127 -6.88 1.44 7.69
CA ALA A 127 -6.70 1.44 9.14
C ALA A 127 -5.30 1.98 9.48
N PHE A 128 -5.20 2.60 10.66
CA PHE A 128 -3.95 2.98 11.28
C PHE A 128 -3.97 2.47 12.72
N SER A 129 -2.90 1.82 13.16
CA SER A 129 -2.74 1.45 14.56
C SER A 129 -2.00 2.56 15.27
N THR A 130 -2.49 2.94 16.45
CA THR A 130 -1.86 3.92 17.35
C THR A 130 -1.12 3.24 18.51
N THR A 131 -1.13 1.91 18.56
CA THR A 131 -0.51 1.13 19.63
C THR A 131 0.87 0.59 19.21
N PRO A 132 1.74 0.24 20.18
CA PRO A 132 2.95 -0.51 19.89
C PRO A 132 2.67 -1.81 19.13
N ASP A 133 3.64 -2.26 18.32
CA ASP A 133 3.56 -3.48 17.49
C ASP A 133 2.40 -3.53 16.48
N TYR A 134 1.82 -2.35 16.20
CA TYR A 134 0.76 -2.14 15.23
C TYR A 134 -0.49 -2.99 15.52
N LYS A 135 -0.82 -3.25 16.79
CA LYS A 135 -2.02 -3.99 17.17
C LYS A 135 -3.27 -3.12 16.98
N PHE A 136 -4.36 -3.74 16.58
CA PHE A 136 -5.67 -3.10 16.69
C PHE A 136 -6.27 -3.67 17.96
N ASP A 137 -6.64 -2.82 18.91
CA ASP A 137 -7.44 -3.27 20.04
C ASP A 137 -8.77 -3.79 19.45
N ASP A 138 -9.34 -4.83 20.07
CA ASP A 138 -10.65 -5.33 19.64
C ASP A 138 -11.62 -4.15 19.67
N ALA A 139 -12.28 -3.91 18.53
CA ALA A 139 -13.28 -2.86 18.46
C ALA A 139 -14.44 -3.24 19.39
N ASP A 140 -14.66 -2.43 20.44
CA ASP A 140 -15.83 -2.53 21.32
C ASP A 140 -17.15 -2.51 20.53
#